data_AF-A0A8J2PQ27-F1
#
_entry.id   AF-A0A8J2PQ27-F1
#
_cell.length_a   1.000
_cell.length_b   1.000
_cell.length_c   1.000
_cell.angle_alpha   90.00
_cell.angle_beta   90.00
_cell.angle_gamma   90.00
#
_symmetry.space_group_name_H-M   'P 1'
#
loop_
_entity.id
_entity.type
_entity.pdbx_description
1 polymer ?
#
loop_
_entity_poly.entity_id
_entity_poly.type
_entity_poly.pdbx_seq_one_letter_code
_entity_poly.pdbx_strand_id
1 'polypeptide(L)'
;MSIPQEDNNKSQVQDSKFSVKFSPKLGRYLEAQRDLESQEVIIDETPLIVAPSGHHDWHLETQRPLSICIGCLKSQNQDVKFQKCSNCSWPVCGSDCVGISKFHSSEECNVFKTRGMIQSPRTLKMVYILRCCLMQRSNPENWNNLLELASTPEIKAMDGPDASNGAAPEKNREYEFLTEVCGLEDVDEQIV
;
A
#
# COMPACT_ATOMS: atom_id res chain seq x y z
N MET A 1 -35.93 -2.83 52.25
CA MET A 1 -35.63 -1.90 51.13
C MET A 1 -34.76 -2.67 50.16
N SER A 2 -35.31 -3.02 49.01
CA SER A 2 -34.69 -3.93 48.04
C SER A 2 -33.81 -3.14 47.07
N ILE A 3 -32.62 -3.67 46.81
CA ILE A 3 -31.66 -3.18 45.82
C ILE A 3 -32.19 -3.56 44.43
N PRO A 4 -32.35 -2.64 43.46
CA PRO A 4 -32.59 -3.01 42.08
C PRO A 4 -31.28 -3.52 41.46
N GLN A 5 -31.30 -4.73 40.93
CA GLN A 5 -30.30 -5.19 39.98
C GLN A 5 -30.60 -4.51 38.64
N GLU A 6 -29.60 -3.89 38.02
CA GLU A 6 -29.71 -3.42 36.63
C GLU A 6 -29.07 -4.44 35.69
N ASP A 7 -29.85 -4.69 34.64
CA ASP A 7 -29.78 -5.81 33.75
C ASP A 7 -28.54 -5.83 32.84
N ASN A 8 -28.01 -7.04 32.69
CA ASN A 8 -27.21 -7.44 31.56
C ASN A 8 -27.98 -7.22 30.25
N ASN A 9 -27.25 -6.88 29.19
CA ASN A 9 -27.57 -7.09 27.77
C ASN A 9 -27.84 -5.83 26.92
N LYS A 10 -26.81 -5.38 26.22
CA LYS A 10 -26.95 -4.81 24.87
C LYS A 10 -25.91 -5.43 23.95
N SER A 11 -26.28 -6.53 23.32
CA SER A 11 -25.73 -6.93 22.02
C SER A 11 -25.81 -5.74 21.07
N GLN A 12 -24.68 -5.15 20.71
CA GLN A 12 -24.61 -4.30 19.52
C GLN A 12 -24.60 -5.22 18.31
N VAL A 13 -25.78 -5.46 17.73
CA VAL A 13 -25.88 -6.04 16.40
C VAL A 13 -25.38 -4.98 15.42
N GLN A 14 -24.17 -5.15 14.89
CA GLN A 14 -23.72 -4.39 13.73
C GLN A 14 -24.59 -4.83 12.55
N ASP A 15 -25.52 -3.96 12.12
CA ASP A 15 -26.25 -4.11 10.88
C ASP A 15 -25.29 -3.90 9.70
N SER A 16 -24.64 -4.98 9.25
CA SER A 16 -23.66 -4.94 8.17
C SER A 16 -24.39 -4.85 6.82
N LYS A 17 -24.20 -3.75 6.09
CA LYS A 17 -24.82 -3.50 4.76
C LYS A 17 -24.48 -4.58 3.72
N PHE A 18 -23.39 -5.28 3.93
CA PHE A 18 -22.94 -6.41 3.13
C PHE A 18 -22.53 -7.57 4.02
N SER A 19 -22.45 -8.77 3.45
CA SER A 19 -21.74 -9.90 4.05
C SER A 19 -20.67 -10.42 3.10
N VAL A 20 -19.60 -11.00 3.65
CA VAL A 20 -18.55 -11.66 2.86
C VAL A 20 -19.05 -13.06 2.49
N LYS A 21 -19.04 -13.36 1.20
CA LYS A 21 -19.38 -14.68 0.63
C LYS A 21 -18.20 -15.23 -0.15
N PHE A 22 -18.29 -16.50 -0.53
CA PHE A 22 -17.28 -17.17 -1.34
C PHE A 22 -17.93 -17.86 -2.53
N SER A 23 -17.31 -17.77 -3.70
CA SER A 23 -17.66 -18.61 -4.85
C SER A 23 -16.40 -19.23 -5.45
N PRO A 24 -16.47 -20.46 -5.99
CA PRO A 24 -15.33 -21.08 -6.66
C PRO A 24 -14.79 -20.29 -7.87
N LYS A 25 -15.59 -19.39 -8.46
CA LYS A 25 -15.20 -18.60 -9.64
C LYS A 25 -14.55 -17.26 -9.28
N LEU A 26 -15.05 -16.57 -8.25
CA LEU A 26 -14.63 -15.20 -7.92
C LEU A 26 -13.75 -15.13 -6.67
N GLY A 27 -13.65 -16.21 -5.90
CA GLY A 27 -13.07 -16.18 -4.56
C GLY A 27 -14.01 -15.46 -3.57
N ARG A 28 -13.42 -14.67 -2.65
CA ARG A 28 -14.16 -13.86 -1.68
C ARG A 28 -14.84 -12.67 -2.36
N TYR A 29 -16.10 -12.41 -2.06
CA TYR A 29 -16.85 -11.26 -2.60
C TYR A 29 -17.83 -10.70 -1.56
N LEU A 30 -18.28 -9.45 -1.77
CA LEU A 30 -19.26 -8.79 -0.91
C LEU A 30 -20.66 -8.91 -1.51
N GLU A 31 -21.62 -9.37 -0.72
CA GLU A 31 -23.03 -9.48 -1.09
C GLU A 31 -23.86 -8.50 -0.24
N ALA A 32 -24.57 -7.58 -0.89
CA ALA A 32 -25.48 -6.65 -0.22
C ALA A 32 -26.56 -7.44 0.56
N GLN A 33 -26.82 -7.07 1.81
CA GLN A 33 -27.82 -7.74 2.65
C GLN A 33 -29.23 -7.16 2.51
N ARG A 34 -29.34 -6.03 1.79
CA ARG A 34 -30.58 -5.34 1.45
C ARG A 34 -30.36 -4.47 0.22
N ASP A 35 -31.44 -3.87 -0.26
CA ASP A 35 -31.37 -2.80 -1.26
C ASP A 35 -30.55 -1.62 -0.70
N LEU A 36 -29.70 -1.06 -1.56
CA LEU A 36 -28.80 0.06 -1.24
C LEU A 36 -29.31 1.32 -1.93
N GLU A 37 -29.29 2.44 -1.21
CA GLU A 37 -29.73 3.72 -1.76
C GLU A 37 -28.60 4.40 -2.56
N SER A 38 -28.98 5.31 -3.47
CA SER A 38 -28.00 6.12 -4.19
C SER A 38 -27.15 6.94 -3.21
N GLN A 39 -25.84 7.00 -3.45
CA GLN A 39 -24.85 7.70 -2.62
C GLN A 39 -24.67 7.13 -1.20
N GLU A 40 -25.20 5.94 -0.93
CA GLU A 40 -24.95 5.26 0.33
C GLU A 40 -23.50 4.76 0.44
N VAL A 41 -22.82 5.08 1.55
CA VAL A 41 -21.48 4.55 1.85
C VAL A 41 -21.61 3.08 2.24
N ILE A 42 -21.06 2.19 1.40
CA ILE A 42 -21.08 0.73 1.62
C ILE A 42 -19.89 0.29 2.50
N ILE A 43 -18.71 0.86 2.23
CA ILE A 43 -17.44 0.56 2.91
C ILE A 43 -16.74 1.89 3.19
N ASP A 44 -16.17 2.01 4.39
CA ASP A 44 -15.25 3.07 4.77
C ASP A 44 -14.10 2.41 5.54
N GLU A 45 -12.89 2.50 5.00
CA GLU A 45 -11.71 1.84 5.56
C GLU A 45 -10.48 2.74 5.49
N THR A 46 -9.58 2.56 6.48
CA THR A 46 -8.27 3.21 6.44
C THR A 46 -7.31 2.32 5.65
N PRO A 47 -6.55 2.87 4.68
CA PRO A 47 -5.63 2.06 3.88
C PRO A 47 -4.54 1.45 4.76
N LEU A 48 -4.24 0.17 4.51
CA LEU A 48 -3.12 -0.52 5.16
C LEU A 48 -1.78 0.16 4.86
N ILE A 49 -1.58 0.54 3.60
CA ILE A 49 -0.36 1.16 3.09
C ILE A 49 -0.71 2.32 2.19
N VAL A 50 -0.01 3.42 2.36
CA VAL A 50 -0.03 4.56 1.43
C VAL A 50 1.40 4.75 0.95
N ALA A 51 1.60 4.97 -0.35
CA ALA A 51 2.92 5.15 -0.95
C ALA A 51 2.83 6.17 -2.10
N PRO A 52 3.94 6.84 -2.45
CA PRO A 52 3.93 7.77 -3.56
C PRO A 52 3.78 6.99 -4.89
N SER A 53 2.88 7.46 -5.76
CA SER A 53 2.69 6.85 -7.08
C SER A 53 3.80 7.28 -8.03
N GLY A 54 4.46 6.31 -8.67
CA GLY A 54 5.45 6.55 -9.71
C GLY A 54 4.84 6.83 -11.09
N HIS A 55 3.50 6.91 -11.19
CA HIS A 55 2.86 7.35 -12.41
C HIS A 55 3.14 8.84 -12.60
N HIS A 56 3.87 9.16 -13.66
CA HIS A 56 3.75 10.47 -14.28
C HIS A 56 2.26 10.68 -14.49
N ASP A 57 1.69 11.77 -13.99
CA ASP A 57 0.37 12.20 -14.43
C ASP A 57 0.44 12.21 -15.96
N TRP A 58 -0.18 11.22 -16.59
CA TRP A 58 -0.25 11.06 -18.04
C TRP A 58 -0.96 12.27 -18.70
N HIS A 59 -1.56 13.11 -17.87
CA HIS A 59 -2.23 14.37 -18.22
C HIS A 59 -1.38 15.63 -18.05
N LEU A 60 -0.05 15.56 -18.08
CA LEU A 60 0.78 16.76 -18.15
C LEU A 60 1.71 16.72 -19.36
N GLU A 61 1.33 17.53 -20.34
CA GLU A 61 2.04 18.07 -21.51
C GLU A 61 3.51 18.50 -21.27
N THR A 62 4.01 18.41 -20.04
CA THR A 62 5.28 18.97 -19.59
C THR A 62 6.47 18.02 -19.56
N GLN A 63 6.34 16.71 -19.83
CA GLN A 63 7.47 15.74 -19.89
C GLN A 63 8.49 15.84 -18.73
N ARG A 64 8.07 16.30 -17.54
CA ARG A 64 8.97 16.56 -16.41
C ARG A 64 8.63 15.68 -15.21
N PRO A 65 9.63 15.18 -14.48
CA PRO A 65 9.38 14.34 -13.31
C PRO A 65 8.73 15.17 -12.20
N LEU A 66 7.47 14.84 -11.87
CA LEU A 66 6.84 15.31 -10.65
C LEU A 66 7.60 14.72 -9.46
N SER A 67 7.96 15.57 -8.50
CA SER A 67 8.53 15.10 -7.25
C SER A 67 7.48 15.17 -6.14
N ILE A 68 7.44 14.08 -5.37
CA ILE A 68 6.43 13.83 -4.35
C ILE A 68 7.10 13.98 -2.98
N CYS A 69 6.48 14.77 -2.10
CA CYS A 69 6.94 14.88 -0.72
C CYS A 69 6.79 13.53 -0.02
N ILE A 70 7.88 12.98 0.54
CA ILE A 70 7.82 11.67 1.20
C ILE A 70 7.00 11.70 2.50
N GLY A 71 6.96 12.84 3.18
CA GLY A 71 6.29 12.99 4.48
C GLY A 71 4.78 13.28 4.39
N CYS A 72 4.27 13.80 3.28
CA CYS A 72 2.84 14.11 3.14
C CYS A 72 2.20 13.61 1.85
N LEU A 73 3.01 13.02 0.95
CA LEU A 73 2.60 12.45 -0.34
C LEU A 73 1.94 13.44 -1.32
N LYS A 74 1.98 14.74 -1.02
CA LYS A 74 1.55 15.79 -1.95
C LYS A 74 2.59 15.96 -3.06
N SER A 75 2.12 16.03 -4.29
CA SER A 75 2.92 16.53 -5.41
C SER A 75 3.30 17.98 -5.16
N GLN A 76 4.46 18.38 -5.67
CA GLN A 76 4.89 19.77 -5.63
C GLN A 76 4.90 20.33 -7.05
N ASN A 77 4.47 21.59 -7.18
CA ASN A 77 4.54 22.31 -8.43
C ASN A 77 6.00 22.55 -8.84
N GLN A 78 6.22 22.61 -10.15
CA GLN A 78 7.54 22.62 -10.79
C GLN A 78 8.41 23.85 -10.42
N ASP A 79 7.79 24.93 -9.92
CA ASP A 79 8.46 26.20 -9.62
C ASP A 79 8.96 26.31 -8.17
N VAL A 80 8.68 25.31 -7.32
CA VAL A 80 9.10 25.34 -5.91
C VAL A 80 10.42 24.59 -5.76
N LYS A 81 11.44 25.26 -5.19
CA LYS A 81 12.69 24.58 -4.81
C LYS A 81 12.40 23.50 -3.78
N PHE A 82 12.58 22.24 -4.18
CA PHE A 82 12.46 21.10 -3.28
C PHE A 82 13.37 21.25 -2.06
N GLN A 83 12.77 21.18 -0.88
CA GLN A 83 13.52 20.90 0.33
C GLN A 83 13.75 19.38 0.41
N LYS A 84 14.73 18.97 1.20
CA LYS A 84 15.07 17.57 1.41
C LYS A 84 14.97 17.24 2.89
N CYS A 85 14.51 16.04 3.20
CA CYS A 85 14.61 15.49 4.54
C CYS A 85 16.07 15.55 5.00
N SER A 86 16.30 16.11 6.20
CA SER A 86 17.65 16.29 6.74
C SER A 86 18.38 14.98 7.02
N ASN A 87 17.66 13.86 7.14
CA ASN A 87 18.24 12.55 7.40
C ASN A 87 18.52 11.74 6.11
N CYS A 88 17.51 11.54 5.26
CA CYS A 88 17.61 10.66 4.09
C CYS A 88 17.74 11.39 2.74
N SER A 89 17.67 12.72 2.73
CA SER A 89 17.71 13.54 1.53
C SER A 89 16.55 13.37 0.53
N TRP A 90 15.48 12.65 0.89
CA TRP A 90 14.28 12.56 0.04
C TRP A 90 13.49 13.87 0.02
N PRO A 91 12.78 14.18 -1.09
CA PRO A 91 12.04 15.43 -1.22
C PRO A 91 10.97 15.63 -0.16
N VAL A 92 10.87 16.86 0.35
CA VAL A 92 9.81 17.31 1.28
C VAL A 92 9.23 18.65 0.82
N CYS A 93 7.99 18.94 1.21
CA CYS A 93 7.24 20.10 0.70
C CYS A 93 7.64 21.46 1.30
N GLY A 94 8.50 21.51 2.32
CA GLY A 94 8.91 22.77 2.95
C GLY A 94 9.68 22.57 4.25
N SER A 95 10.14 23.67 4.85
CA SER A 95 10.91 23.70 6.10
C SER A 95 10.19 23.06 7.28
N ASP A 96 8.86 23.14 7.29
CA ASP A 96 8.04 22.61 8.38
C ASP A 96 7.81 21.09 8.24
N CYS A 97 8.18 20.51 7.09
CA CYS A 97 8.11 19.08 6.87
C CYS A 97 9.47 18.45 7.22
N VAL A 98 9.57 17.87 8.42
CA VAL A 98 10.77 17.16 8.89
C VAL A 98 11.08 15.87 8.11
N GLY A 99 10.25 15.51 7.13
CA GLY A 99 10.30 14.26 6.38
C GLY A 99 9.64 13.13 7.14
N ILE A 100 10.05 12.87 8.38
CA ILE A 100 9.46 11.83 9.23
C ILE A 100 7.99 12.14 9.54
N SER A 101 7.13 11.15 9.35
CA SER A 101 5.68 11.29 9.52
C SER A 101 5.01 9.92 9.59
N LYS A 102 3.67 9.89 9.71
CA LYS A 102 2.89 8.64 9.52
C LYS A 102 3.07 8.00 8.14
N PHE A 103 3.55 8.76 7.16
CA PHE A 103 3.82 8.28 5.80
C PHE A 103 5.31 8.13 5.50
N HIS A 104 6.21 8.38 6.45
CA HIS A 104 7.65 8.17 6.27
C HIS A 104 8.25 7.77 7.62
N SER A 105 8.37 6.46 7.85
CA SER A 105 8.83 5.93 9.12
C SER A 105 10.34 6.16 9.30
N SER A 106 10.81 6.13 10.55
CA SER A 106 12.23 6.20 10.86
C SER A 106 13.03 5.06 10.24
N GLU A 107 12.44 3.87 10.14
CA GLU A 107 13.03 2.69 9.51
C GLU A 107 13.21 2.89 8.00
N GLU A 108 12.16 3.33 7.30
CA GLU A 108 12.22 3.67 5.88
C GLU A 108 13.25 4.79 5.61
N CYS A 109 13.25 5.82 6.46
CA CYS A 109 14.22 6.91 6.38
C CYS A 109 15.66 6.39 6.56
N ASN A 110 15.88 5.42 7.46
CA ASN A 110 17.20 4.84 7.67
C ASN A 110 17.65 4.00 6.47
N VAL A 111 16.74 3.24 5.84
CA VAL A 111 17.02 2.52 4.59
C VAL A 111 17.46 3.51 3.51
N PHE A 112 16.68 4.58 3.28
CA PHE A 112 17.00 5.57 2.25
C PHE A 112 18.35 6.26 2.50
N LYS A 113 18.65 6.61 3.76
CA LYS A 113 19.91 7.22 4.16
C LYS A 113 21.10 6.28 3.94
N THR A 114 21.02 5.07 4.47
CA THR A 114 22.13 4.11 4.46
C THR A 114 22.45 3.61 3.05
N ARG A 115 21.42 3.50 2.21
CA ARG A 115 21.53 3.00 0.83
C ARG A 115 21.66 4.10 -0.21
N GLY A 116 21.67 5.37 0.20
CA GLY A 116 21.79 6.52 -0.70
C GLY A 116 20.66 6.59 -1.73
N MET A 117 19.46 6.11 -1.38
CA MET A 117 18.34 6.04 -2.32
C MET A 117 17.87 7.45 -2.65
N ILE A 118 17.66 7.71 -3.94
CA ILE A 118 17.11 8.98 -4.44
C ILE A 118 15.78 8.75 -5.13
N GLN A 119 14.93 9.77 -5.11
CA GLN A 119 13.64 9.70 -5.77
C GLN A 119 13.80 9.65 -7.30
N SER A 120 13.25 8.59 -7.89
CA SER A 120 13.13 8.30 -9.32
C SER A 120 11.81 7.55 -9.57
N PRO A 121 11.30 7.50 -10.82
CA PRO A 121 10.09 6.74 -11.14
C PRO A 121 10.15 5.28 -10.70
N ARG A 122 11.33 4.63 -10.83
CA ARG A 122 11.55 3.26 -10.35
C ARG A 122 11.43 3.17 -8.83
N THR A 123 12.17 3.99 -8.09
CA THR A 123 12.15 3.94 -6.63
C THR A 123 10.79 4.29 -6.06
N LEU A 124 10.03 5.20 -6.68
CA LEU A 124 8.67 5.56 -6.23
C LEU A 124 7.75 4.33 -6.20
N LYS A 125 7.78 3.51 -7.25
CA LYS A 125 7.03 2.25 -7.30
C LYS A 125 7.49 1.28 -6.20
N MET A 126 8.79 1.18 -5.98
CA MET A 126 9.36 0.27 -4.99
C MET A 126 9.13 0.70 -3.54
N VAL A 127 8.86 1.99 -3.28
CA VAL A 127 8.48 2.46 -1.93
C VAL A 127 7.23 1.75 -1.42
N TYR A 128 6.27 1.43 -2.27
CA TYR A 128 5.08 0.66 -1.87
C TYR A 128 5.48 -0.71 -1.31
N ILE A 129 6.28 -1.47 -2.06
CA ILE A 129 6.70 -2.82 -1.69
C ILE A 129 7.61 -2.78 -0.45
N LEU A 130 8.52 -1.81 -0.37
CA LEU A 130 9.34 -1.59 0.82
C LEU A 130 8.47 -1.37 2.07
N ARG A 131 7.39 -0.58 1.99
CA ARG A 131 6.47 -0.36 3.10
C ARG A 131 5.72 -1.63 3.48
N CYS A 132 5.33 -2.45 2.51
CA CYS A 132 4.76 -3.78 2.77
C CYS A 132 5.72 -4.62 3.62
N CYS A 133 6.98 -4.75 3.20
CA CYS A 133 7.95 -5.58 3.93
C CYS A 133 8.29 -5.02 5.30
N LEU A 134 8.44 -3.69 5.45
CA LEU A 134 8.68 -3.08 6.77
C LEU A 134 7.49 -3.25 7.73
N MET A 135 6.26 -3.45 7.21
CA MET A 135 5.08 -3.73 8.02
C MET A 135 5.20 -5.06 8.77
N GLN A 136 5.91 -6.04 8.23
CA GLN A 136 6.14 -7.33 8.90
C GLN A 136 6.72 -7.15 10.31
N ARG A 137 7.57 -6.14 10.51
CA ARG A 137 8.22 -5.84 11.79
C ARG A 137 7.40 -4.90 12.66
N SER A 138 6.81 -3.87 12.06
CA SER A 138 6.13 -2.79 12.77
C SER A 138 4.67 -3.08 13.11
N ASN A 139 3.99 -3.93 12.31
CA ASN A 139 2.60 -4.33 12.52
C ASN A 139 2.32 -5.73 11.92
N PRO A 140 2.66 -6.82 12.64
CA PRO A 140 2.47 -8.19 12.17
C PRO A 140 1.01 -8.57 11.88
N GLU A 141 0.04 -7.94 12.56
CA GLU A 141 -1.39 -8.18 12.32
C GLU A 141 -1.80 -7.69 10.93
N ASN A 142 -1.47 -6.44 10.61
CA ASN A 142 -1.75 -5.90 9.27
C ASN A 142 -0.94 -6.60 8.18
N TRP A 143 0.27 -7.08 8.50
CA TRP A 143 1.04 -7.93 7.59
C TRP A 143 0.30 -9.24 7.27
N ASN A 144 -0.27 -9.92 8.26
CA ASN A 144 -1.07 -11.11 8.02
C ASN A 144 -2.31 -10.81 7.16
N ASN A 145 -3.00 -9.70 7.42
CA ASN A 145 -4.12 -9.25 6.59
C ASN A 145 -3.68 -8.98 5.14
N LEU A 146 -2.49 -8.40 4.94
CA LEU A 146 -1.91 -8.18 3.62
C LEU A 146 -1.64 -9.50 2.88
N LEU A 147 -1.12 -10.51 3.58
CA LEU A 147 -0.87 -11.84 3.02
C LEU A 147 -2.14 -12.61 2.65
N GLU A 148 -3.29 -12.24 3.19
CA GLU A 148 -4.57 -12.80 2.77
C GLU A 148 -5.10 -12.20 1.45
N LEU A 149 -4.54 -11.08 0.97
CA LEU A 149 -4.96 -10.48 -0.28
C LEU A 149 -4.71 -11.45 -1.43
N ALA A 150 -5.67 -11.51 -2.37
CA ALA A 150 -5.55 -12.40 -3.50
C ALA A 150 -4.42 -11.93 -4.43
N SER A 151 -3.36 -12.74 -4.53
CA SER A 151 -2.35 -12.63 -5.57
C SER A 151 -2.78 -13.50 -6.76
N THR A 152 -3.20 -12.93 -7.89
CA THR A 152 -3.64 -13.74 -9.04
C THR A 152 -2.99 -13.32 -10.35
N PRO A 153 -2.52 -14.29 -11.14
CA PRO A 153 -2.83 -14.40 -12.56
C PRO A 153 -4.13 -15.20 -12.81
N GLU A 154 -4.75 -15.77 -11.77
CA GLU A 154 -5.87 -16.74 -11.83
C GLU A 154 -7.27 -16.17 -12.10
N ILE A 155 -7.41 -15.12 -12.90
CA ILE A 155 -8.59 -15.09 -13.77
C ILE A 155 -8.22 -16.04 -14.91
N LYS A 156 -8.59 -17.34 -14.77
CA LYS A 156 -8.58 -18.24 -15.93
C LYS A 156 -9.33 -17.51 -17.02
N ALA A 157 -8.58 -17.14 -18.05
CA ALA A 157 -9.07 -16.43 -19.21
C ALA A 157 -10.41 -17.05 -19.61
N MET A 158 -11.41 -16.19 -19.77
CA MET A 158 -12.48 -16.50 -20.72
C MET A 158 -11.78 -16.91 -22.02
N ASP A 159 -12.11 -18.10 -22.50
CA ASP A 159 -11.31 -18.96 -23.37
C ASP A 159 -10.54 -18.28 -24.51
N GLY A 160 -9.29 -18.71 -24.68
CA GLY A 160 -8.50 -18.54 -25.90
C GLY A 160 -7.25 -19.43 -25.84
N PRO A 161 -7.06 -20.41 -26.76
CA PRO A 161 -5.85 -21.20 -26.80
C PRO A 161 -4.80 -20.37 -27.51
N ASP A 162 -3.80 -19.86 -26.80
CA ASP A 162 -2.44 -19.65 -27.30
C ASP A 162 -1.60 -18.95 -26.22
N ALA A 163 -0.77 -19.74 -25.54
CA ALA A 163 0.44 -19.24 -24.89
C ALA A 163 1.43 -20.39 -24.72
N SER A 164 2.03 -20.83 -25.83
CA SER A 164 3.37 -21.40 -25.77
C SER A 164 4.37 -20.26 -25.64
N ASN A 165 5.23 -20.33 -24.62
CA ASN A 165 6.69 -20.36 -24.78
C ASN A 165 7.35 -20.27 -23.40
N GLY A 166 8.18 -21.27 -23.09
CA GLY A 166 9.05 -21.28 -21.92
C GLY A 166 10.10 -20.19 -22.03
N ALA A 167 9.86 -19.05 -21.38
CA ALA A 167 10.92 -18.17 -20.93
C ALA A 167 11.54 -18.78 -19.67
N ALA A 168 12.87 -18.73 -19.54
CA ALA A 168 13.52 -18.94 -18.25
C ALA A 168 12.91 -17.95 -17.23
N PRO A 169 12.77 -18.32 -15.93
CA PRO A 169 12.20 -17.42 -14.95
C PRO A 169 12.98 -16.10 -14.96
N GLU A 170 12.32 -15.02 -15.36
CA GLU A 170 12.87 -13.68 -15.26
C GLU A 170 13.12 -13.42 -13.76
N LYS A 171 14.32 -12.96 -13.40
CA LYS A 171 14.65 -12.69 -12.01
C LYS A 171 13.64 -11.71 -11.40
N ASN A 172 13.22 -11.97 -10.17
CA ASN A 172 12.25 -11.15 -9.45
C ASN A 172 12.88 -9.79 -9.09
N ARG A 173 12.60 -8.77 -9.91
CA ARG A 173 13.25 -7.45 -9.84
C ARG A 173 12.91 -6.71 -8.55
N GLU A 174 11.71 -6.94 -8.03
CA GLU A 174 11.20 -6.42 -6.78
C GLU A 174 11.97 -7.04 -5.59
N TYR A 175 12.14 -8.37 -5.60
CA TYR A 175 12.93 -9.07 -4.59
C TYR A 175 14.41 -8.65 -4.60
N GLU A 176 15.03 -8.56 -5.78
CA GLU A 176 16.40 -8.03 -5.93
C GLU A 176 16.50 -6.59 -5.39
N PHE A 177 15.49 -5.74 -5.65
CA PHE A 177 15.50 -4.38 -5.13
C PHE A 177 15.43 -4.35 -3.59
N LEU A 178 14.61 -5.19 -2.97
CA LEU A 178 14.50 -5.22 -1.51
C LEU A 178 15.76 -5.75 -0.84
N THR A 179 16.36 -6.80 -1.40
CA THR A 179 17.54 -7.45 -0.82
C THR A 179 18.82 -6.69 -1.13
N GLU A 180 19.09 -6.39 -2.42
CA GLU A 180 20.34 -5.78 -2.85
C GLU A 180 20.35 -4.26 -2.65
N VAL A 181 19.25 -3.57 -3.00
CA VAL A 181 19.18 -2.11 -2.90
C VAL A 181 18.77 -1.67 -1.49
N CYS A 182 17.69 -2.22 -0.93
CA CYS A 182 17.20 -1.82 0.39
C CYS A 182 17.95 -2.51 1.54
N GLY A 183 18.50 -3.71 1.32
CA GLY A 183 19.22 -4.44 2.36
C GLY A 183 18.36 -5.21 3.34
N LEU A 184 17.16 -5.62 2.94
CA LEU A 184 16.30 -6.43 3.78
C LEU A 184 16.69 -7.90 3.65
N GLU A 185 16.99 -8.54 4.79
CA GLU A 185 17.47 -9.94 4.86
C GLU A 185 16.34 -10.94 5.16
N ASP A 186 15.19 -10.46 5.62
CA ASP A 186 14.02 -11.21 6.09
C ASP A 186 12.88 -11.24 5.06
N VAL A 187 13.18 -10.94 3.80
CA VAL A 187 12.20 -10.96 2.70
C VAL A 187 12.18 -12.33 2.05
N ASP A 188 11.00 -12.89 1.85
CA ASP A 188 10.78 -14.14 1.11
C ASP A 188 10.46 -13.83 -0.35
N GLU A 189 11.24 -14.38 -1.28
CA GLU A 189 11.04 -14.23 -2.74
C GLU A 189 9.67 -14.76 -3.20
N GLN A 190 9.06 -15.70 -2.47
CA GLN A 190 7.73 -16.22 -2.81
C GLN A 190 6.59 -15.27 -2.44
N ILE A 191 6.87 -14.27 -1.60
CA ILE A 191 5.88 -13.29 -1.12
C ILE A 191 5.93 -12.00 -1.96
N VAL A 192 7.06 -11.70 -2.58
CA VAL A 192 7.33 -10.47 -3.36
C VAL A 192 7.10 -10.71 -4.84
#